data_AF-A0A392PY71-F1
#
_entry.id   AF-A0A392PY71-F1
#
_cell.length_a   1.000
_cell.length_b   1.000
_cell.length_c   1.000
_cell.angle_alpha   90.00
_cell.angle_beta   90.00
_cell.angle_gamma   90.00
#
_symmetry.space_group_name_H-M   'P 1'
#
loop_
_entity.id
_entity.type
_entity.pdbx_description
1 polymer ?
#
loop_
_entity_poly.entity_id
_entity_poly.type
_entity_poly.pdbx_seq_one_letter_code
_entity_poly.pdbx_strand_id
1 'polypeptide(L)' 'SSQFHNSVAQIRALNAGMKLNMEGLDEEKEVRDGQVVPPQDEEEI' A
#
# COMPACT_ATOMS: atom_id res chain seq x y z
N SER A 1 11.70 3.55 1.58
CA SER A 1 12.54 2.71 0.69
C SER A 1 12.34 3.02 -0.80
N SER A 2 13.39 2.91 -1.65
CA SER A 2 13.27 3.07 -3.12
C SER A 2 12.44 1.96 -3.77
N GLN A 3 12.40 0.76 -3.17
CA GLN A 3 11.61 -0.37 -3.66
C GLN A 3 10.09 -0.09 -3.56
N PHE A 4 9.64 0.46 -2.43
CA PHE A 4 8.23 0.84 -2.23
C PHE A 4 7.76 1.81 -3.31
N HIS A 5 8.52 2.88 -3.56
CA HIS A 5 8.18 3.88 -4.58
C HIS A 5 8.12 3.28 -5.99
N ASN A 6 9.04 2.37 -6.31
CA ASN A 6 9.02 1.66 -7.59
C ASN A 6 7.78 0.77 -7.75
N SER A 7 7.41 0.02 -6.70
CA SER A 7 6.19 -0.80 -6.70
C SER A 7 4.94 0.06 -6.87
N VAL A 8 4.84 1.17 -6.14
CA VAL A 8 3.73 2.14 -6.27
C VAL A 8 3.65 2.70 -7.69
N ALA A 9 4.79 3.07 -8.30
CA ALA A 9 4.83 3.57 -9.67
C ALA A 9 4.37 2.52 -10.69
N GLN A 10 4.78 1.26 -10.53
CA GLN A 10 4.35 0.16 -11.40
C GLN A 10 2.85 -0.11 -11.27
N ILE A 11 2.31 -0.16 -10.06
CA ILE A 11 0.87 -0.38 -9.84
C ILE A 11 0.05 0.73 -10.48
N ARG A 12 0.47 2.00 -10.35
CA ARG A 12 -0.18 3.13 -11.02
C ARG A 12 -0.15 3.00 -12.54
N ALA A 13 0.99 2.60 -13.10
CA ALA A 13 1.15 2.44 -14.53
C ALA A 13 0.29 1.31 -15.10
N LEU A 14 0.21 0.18 -14.40
CA LEU A 14 -0.58 -1.00 -14.82
C LEU A 14 -2.09 -0.79 -14.69
N ASN A 15 -2.53 0.07 -13.77
CA ASN A 15 -3.94 0.36 -13.52
C ASN A 15 -4.34 1.73 -14.09
N ALA A 16 -3.75 2.12 -15.22
CA ALA A 16 -4.06 3.38 -15.89
C ALA A 16 -5.57 3.46 -16.21
N GLY A 17 -6.23 4.56 -15.77
CA GLY A 17 -7.67 4.76 -15.95
C GLY A 17 -8.53 4.27 -14.78
N MET A 18 -7.95 3.62 -13.76
CA MET A 18 -8.64 3.27 -12.52
C MET A 18 -8.30 4.26 -11.41
N LYS A 19 -9.28 4.58 -10.55
CA LYS A 19 -9.03 5.39 -9.35
C LYS A 19 -8.55 4.47 -8.22
N LEU A 20 -7.24 4.44 -8.01
CA LEU A 20 -6.64 3.75 -6.86
C LEU A 20 -6.79 4.60 -5.60
N ASN A 21 -7.12 3.95 -4.48
CA ASN A 21 -7.02 4.59 -3.18
C ASN A 21 -5.54 4.61 -2.75
N MET A 22 -4.95 5.81 -2.72
CA MET A 22 -3.56 6.02 -2.34
C MET A 22 -3.42 6.76 -1.01
N GLU A 23 -4.54 7.09 -0.35
CA GLU A 23 -4.54 7.87 0.87
C GLU A 23 -3.91 7.09 2.01
N GLY A 24 -2.92 7.69 2.68
CA GLY A 24 -2.22 7.08 3.80
C GLY A 24 -1.32 5.90 3.44
N LEU A 25 -1.14 5.57 2.15
CA LEU A 25 -0.27 4.47 1.72
C LEU A 25 1.20 4.78 2.05
N ASP A 26 1.81 3.85 2.79
CA ASP A 26 3.18 3.95 3.27
C ASP A 26 3.81 2.55 3.30
N GLU A 27 5.13 2.48 3.39
CA GLU A 27 5.86 1.21 3.33
C GLU A 27 5.65 0.31 4.55
N GLU A 28 5.26 0.88 5.69
CA GLU A 28 5.00 0.14 6.93
C GLU A 28 3.51 -0.16 7.16
N LYS A 29 2.64 0.24 6.22
CA LYS A 29 1.18 0.07 6.35
C LYS A 29 0.69 -1.14 5.56
N GLU A 30 -0.44 -1.66 5.99
CA GLU A 30 -1.09 -2.80 5.36
C GLU A 30 -2.38 -2.39 4.66
N VAL A 31 -2.79 -3.18 3.66
CA VAL A 31 -4.11 -3.05 3.04
C VAL A 31 -5.00 -4.19 3.56
N ARG A 32 -6.06 -3.84 4.30
CA ARG A 32 -7.07 -4.78 4.80
C ARG A 32 -8.46 -4.27 4.41
N ASP A 33 -9.27 -5.13 3.81
CA ASP A 33 -10.62 -4.80 3.29
C ASP A 33 -10.65 -3.53 2.40
N GLY A 34 -9.61 -3.33 1.60
CA GLY A 34 -9.47 -2.17 0.70
C GLY A 34 -9.11 -0.85 1.40
N GLN A 35 -8.80 -0.88 2.70
CA GLN A 35 -8.37 0.27 3.48
C GLN A 35 -6.91 0.14 3.89
N VAL A 36 -6.20 1.27 3.88
CA VAL A 36 -4.84 1.34 4.42
C VAL A 36 -4.93 1.50 5.94
N VAL A 37 -4.32 0.57 6.67
CA VAL A 37 -4.40 0.48 8.12
C VAL A 37 -3.00 0.34 8.72
N PRO A 38 -2.81 0.73 10.00
CA PRO A 38 -1.58 0.41 10.71
C PRO A 38 -1.26 -1.08 10.66
N PRO A 39 0.04 -1.46 10.69
CA PRO A 39 0.42 -2.85 10.83
C PRO A 39 -0.22 -3.41 12.10
N GLN A 40 -0.63 -4.68 12.09
CA GLN A 40 -0.98 -5.34 13.35
C GLN A 40 0.30 -5.48 14.16
N ASP A 41 0.25 -5.13 15.44
CA ASP A 41 1.32 -5.50 16.34
C ASP A 41 1.46 -7.03 16.25
N GLU A 42 2.68 -7.50 15.99
CA GLU A 42 3.03 -8.92 16.12
C GLU A 42 2.98 -9.29 17.61
N GLU A 43 1.82 -9.21 18.26
CA GLU A 43 1.63 -9.81 19.58
C GLU A 43 1.54 -11.33 19.41
N GLU A 44 2.73 -11.93 19.47
CA GLU A 44 3.13 -13.30 19.83
C GLU A 44 2.18 -14.43 19.41
N ILE A 45 2.57 -15.13 18.34
CA ILE A 45 2.18 -16.54 18.13
C ILE A 45 2.98 -17.42 19.08
#